data_AF-A0A7J7GWU7-F1
#
_entry.id   AF-A0A7J7GWU7-F1
#
_cell.length_a   1.000
_cell.length_b   1.000
_cell.length_c   1.000
_cell.angle_alpha   90.00
_cell.angle_beta   90.00
_cell.angle_gamma   90.00
#
_symmetry.space_group_name_H-M   'P 1'
#
loop_
_entity.id
_entity.type
_entity.pdbx_description
1 polymer ?
#
loop_
_entity_poly.entity_id
_entity_poly.type
_entity_poly.pdbx_seq_one_letter_code
_entity_poly.pdbx_strand_id
1 'polypeptide(L)'
;MLRTFRGHTGMNYLHENRPEAIIHCDLEPSNILRDDSGHLKVADFGFSKLLKVTSGVKEDRPMICQDNSCRYVAPEVFKNEEYDTKVDVFSFALILQEMIEGCLPFYAKQENEVPKVYATKERPPFRAPTKCYAHGLKEYVLHVS
;
A
#
# COMPACT_ATOMS: atom_id res chain seq x y z
N MET A 1 0.97 -22.40 16.55
CA MET A 1 1.09 -21.04 17.11
C MET A 1 0.99 -20.04 15.96
N LEU A 2 -0.22 -19.62 15.61
CA LEU A 2 -0.47 -18.64 14.54
C LEU A 2 -0.24 -17.24 15.12
N ARG A 3 0.85 -16.58 14.72
CA ARG A 3 1.09 -15.17 15.02
C ARG A 3 0.05 -14.36 14.24
N THR A 4 -0.91 -13.77 14.95
CA THR A 4 -1.94 -12.91 14.37
C THR A 4 -1.27 -11.68 13.75
N PHE A 5 -1.36 -11.53 12.44
CA PHE A 5 -0.86 -10.36 11.71
C PHE A 5 -1.77 -9.16 12.01
N ARG A 6 -1.34 -8.27 12.92
CA ARG A 6 -2.13 -7.09 13.36
C ARG A 6 -1.80 -5.79 12.61
N GLY A 7 -1.03 -5.83 11.53
CA GLY A 7 -0.76 -4.63 10.71
C GLY A 7 -2.05 -3.99 10.15
N HIS A 8 -3.05 -4.82 9.81
CA HIS A 8 -4.37 -4.34 9.36
C HIS A 8 -5.12 -3.52 10.42
N THR A 9 -4.83 -3.73 11.70
CA THR A 9 -5.53 -3.03 12.80
C THR A 9 -5.15 -1.55 12.86
N GLY A 10 -3.90 -1.21 12.53
CA GLY A 10 -3.46 0.19 12.44
C GLY A 10 -4.10 0.92 11.27
N MET A 11 -4.14 0.28 10.10
CA MET A 11 -4.79 0.84 8.92
C MET A 11 -6.30 1.04 9.11
N ASN A 12 -6.99 0.05 9.66
CA ASN A 12 -8.42 0.20 9.97
C ASN A 12 -8.68 1.33 10.96
N TYR A 13 -7.80 1.52 11.96
CA TYR A 13 -7.95 2.64 12.89
C TYR A 13 -7.90 4.00 12.18
N LEU A 14 -7.01 4.16 11.20
CA LEU A 14 -6.92 5.39 10.40
C LEU A 14 -8.16 5.57 9.50
N HIS A 15 -8.55 4.50 8.80
CA HIS A 15 -9.64 4.53 7.82
C HIS A 15 -11.03 4.64 8.44
N GLU A 16 -11.21 4.14 9.67
CA GLU A 16 -12.47 4.23 10.43
C GLU A 16 -12.54 5.48 11.32
N ASN A 17 -11.50 6.32 11.34
CA ASN A 17 -11.48 7.55 12.10
C ASN A 17 -12.69 8.44 11.76
N ARG A 18 -13.26 9.08 12.78
CA ARG A 18 -14.43 9.96 12.66
C ARG A 18 -14.11 11.34 13.23
N PRO A 19 -14.64 12.43 12.62
CA PRO A 19 -15.64 12.46 11.54
C PRO A 19 -15.06 12.14 10.14
N GLU A 20 -13.75 12.25 9.96
CA GLU A 20 -13.06 12.10 8.67
C GLU A 20 -12.04 10.96 8.75
N ALA A 21 -12.03 10.09 7.74
CA ALA A 21 -11.02 9.05 7.63
C ALA A 21 -9.64 9.67 7.35
N ILE A 22 -8.59 9.05 7.89
CA ILE A 22 -7.19 9.45 7.64
C ILE A 22 -6.63 8.52 6.56
N ILE A 23 -6.17 9.08 5.45
CA ILE A 23 -5.42 8.38 4.40
C ILE A 23 -3.94 8.61 4.66
N HIS A 24 -3.12 7.56 4.69
CA HIS A 24 -1.69 7.66 4.97
C HIS A 24 -0.92 8.27 3.78
N CYS A 25 -1.25 7.85 2.56
CA CYS A 25 -0.69 8.29 1.27
C CYS A 25 0.78 7.97 1.00
N ASP A 26 1.55 7.55 2.01
CA ASP A 26 2.97 7.19 1.87
C ASP A 26 3.31 5.84 2.55
N LEU A 27 2.50 4.81 2.29
CA LEU A 27 2.77 3.49 2.84
C LEU A 27 3.83 2.76 2.03
N GLU A 28 4.96 2.52 2.68
CA GLU A 28 6.07 1.72 2.18
C GLU A 28 6.73 0.94 3.33
N PRO A 29 7.60 -0.05 3.05
CA PRO A 29 8.21 -0.86 4.10
C PRO A 29 8.96 -0.06 5.17
N SER A 30 9.61 1.07 4.81
CA SER A 30 10.29 1.98 5.76
C SER A 30 9.35 2.55 6.81
N ASN A 31 8.09 2.75 6.44
CA ASN A 31 7.06 3.37 7.28
C ASN A 31 6.26 2.33 8.11
N ILE A 32 6.65 1.04 8.04
CA ILE A 32 6.11 -0.03 8.89
C ILE A 32 7.18 -0.44 9.91
N LEU A 33 7.07 0.12 11.11
CA LEU A 33 8.01 -0.14 12.20
C LEU A 33 7.62 -1.38 12.99
N ARG A 34 8.59 -1.98 13.67
CA ARG A 34 8.39 -3.10 14.59
C ARG A 34 8.80 -2.67 16.00
N ASP A 35 7.91 -2.83 16.98
CA ASP A 35 8.22 -2.59 18.38
C ASP A 35 8.93 -3.78 19.06
N ASP A 36 9.39 -3.59 20.30
CA ASP A 36 10.12 -4.62 21.08
C ASP A 36 9.27 -5.86 21.38
N SER A 37 7.94 -5.73 21.35
CA SER A 37 7.00 -6.85 21.51
C SER A 37 6.77 -7.60 20.18
N GLY A 38 7.34 -7.09 19.09
CA GLY A 38 7.21 -7.64 17.75
C GLY A 38 5.93 -7.26 17.03
N HIS A 39 5.21 -6.24 17.49
CA HIS A 39 4.04 -5.71 16.79
C HIS A 39 4.47 -4.72 15.71
N LEU A 40 3.75 -4.74 14.58
CA LEU A 40 3.91 -3.77 13.52
C LEU A 40 3.14 -2.49 13.83
N LYS A 41 3.73 -1.34 13.51
CA LYS A 41 3.16 0.00 13.69
C LYS A 41 3.35 0.83 12.42
N VAL A 42 2.31 1.54 12.02
CA VAL A 42 2.38 2.54 10.94
C VAL A 42 3.05 3.80 11.48
N ALA A 43 3.99 4.37 10.74
CA ALA A 43 4.74 5.56 11.08
C ALA A 43 4.85 6.52 9.89
N ASP A 44 5.32 7.73 10.15
CA ASP A 44 5.49 8.82 9.18
C ASP A 44 4.21 9.30 8.46
N PHE A 45 3.49 10.18 9.15
CA PHE A 45 2.24 10.78 8.66
C PHE A 45 2.47 12.09 7.88
N GLY A 46 3.70 12.35 7.41
CA GLY A 46 4.05 13.62 6.75
C GLY A 46 3.23 13.92 5.49
N PHE A 47 2.72 12.89 4.82
CA PHE A 47 1.90 12.99 3.61
C PHE A 47 0.42 12.70 3.83
N SER A 48 0.00 12.42 5.06
CA SER A 48 -1.36 11.97 5.34
C SER A 48 -2.41 13.04 5.07
N LYS A 49 -3.61 12.59 4.69
CA LYS A 49 -4.73 13.44 4.29
C LYS A 49 -5.99 13.07 5.06
N LEU A 50 -6.86 14.06 5.28
CA LEU A 50 -8.21 13.83 5.78
C LEU A 50 -9.16 13.68 4.59
N LEU A 51 -9.85 12.55 4.53
CA LEU A 51 -10.91 12.30 3.56
C LEU A 51 -12.17 13.06 4.00
N LYS A 52 -12.49 14.14 3.28
CA LYS A 52 -13.68 14.95 3.55
C LYS A 52 -14.93 14.14 3.23
N VAL A 53 -15.98 14.32 4.03
CA VAL A 53 -17.24 13.56 3.92
C VAL A 53 -17.92 13.70 2.54
N THR A 54 -17.65 14.79 1.82
CA THR A 54 -18.35 15.15 0.58
C THR A 54 -17.59 14.83 -0.71
N SER A 55 -16.31 14.45 -0.65
CA SER A 55 -15.47 14.22 -1.83
C SER A 55 -14.18 13.46 -1.49
N GLY A 56 -13.63 12.73 -2.45
CA GLY A 56 -12.28 12.16 -2.40
C GLY A 56 -11.18 13.24 -2.35
N VAL A 57 -9.94 12.76 -2.30
CA VAL A 57 -8.75 13.62 -2.29
C VAL A 57 -8.18 13.70 -3.70
N LYS A 58 -7.75 14.90 -4.10
CA LYS A 58 -7.01 15.15 -5.34
C LYS A 58 -5.86 16.08 -5.04
N GLU A 59 -4.67 15.79 -5.55
CA GLU A 59 -3.51 16.65 -5.33
C GLU A 59 -3.52 17.85 -6.30
N ASP A 60 -3.17 19.02 -5.78
CA ASP A 60 -2.96 20.23 -6.59
C ASP A 60 -1.67 20.14 -7.43
N ARG A 61 -0.75 19.24 -7.05
CA ARG A 61 0.53 19.03 -7.73
C ARG A 61 0.75 17.54 -7.95
N PRO A 62 1.45 17.14 -9.03
CA PRO A 62 1.83 15.76 -9.24
C PRO A 62 2.61 15.22 -8.04
N MET A 63 2.34 13.98 -7.64
CA MET A 63 3.10 13.31 -6.60
C MET A 63 4.57 13.20 -7.02
N ILE A 64 5.47 13.66 -6.16
CA ILE A 64 6.91 13.48 -6.33
C ILE A 64 7.28 12.25 -5.52
N CYS A 65 7.42 11.13 -6.20
CA CYS A 65 7.82 9.89 -5.56
C CYS A 65 9.33 9.70 -5.76
N GLN A 66 10.05 9.41 -4.68
CA GLN A 66 11.52 9.23 -4.69
C GLN A 66 11.83 7.75 -4.66
N ASP A 67 12.87 7.34 -5.40
CA ASP A 67 13.45 6.00 -5.37
C ASP A 67 12.42 4.85 -5.44
N ASN A 68 12.52 3.87 -4.53
CA ASN A 68 11.69 2.67 -4.52
C ASN A 68 10.26 2.90 -4.02
N SER A 69 9.96 4.04 -3.38
CA SER A 69 8.64 4.36 -2.85
C SER A 69 7.58 4.37 -3.97
N CYS A 70 7.99 4.67 -5.21
CA CYS A 70 7.12 4.65 -6.40
C CYS A 70 6.43 3.30 -6.63
N ARG A 71 7.04 2.21 -6.12
CA ARG A 71 6.54 0.85 -6.30
C ARG A 71 5.30 0.56 -5.45
N TYR A 72 5.00 1.38 -4.45
CA TYR A 72 3.84 1.17 -3.57
C TYR A 72 2.70 2.16 -3.85
N VAL A 73 2.87 3.06 -4.81
CA VAL A 73 1.88 4.09 -5.16
C VAL A 73 0.78 3.50 -6.03
N ALA A 74 -0.47 3.76 -5.63
CA ALA A 74 -1.65 3.34 -6.38
C ALA A 74 -1.76 4.10 -7.72
N PRO A 75 -2.23 3.44 -8.80
CA PRO A 75 -2.24 4.03 -10.14
C PRO A 75 -3.11 5.30 -10.24
N GLU A 76 -4.18 5.41 -9.47
CA GLU A 76 -5.06 6.60 -9.39
C GLU A 76 -4.33 7.81 -8.79
N VAL A 77 -3.47 7.61 -7.79
CA VAL A 77 -2.62 8.67 -7.22
C VAL A 77 -1.59 9.12 -8.26
N PHE A 78 -0.94 8.17 -8.94
CA PHE A 78 0.04 8.47 -10.00
C PHE A 78 -0.57 9.23 -11.18
N LYS A 79 -1.82 8.93 -11.54
CA LYS A 79 -2.56 9.63 -12.61
C LYS A 79 -3.16 10.98 -12.18
N ASN A 80 -2.99 11.36 -10.92
CA ASN A 80 -3.64 12.53 -10.32
C ASN A 80 -5.19 12.50 -10.46
N GLU A 81 -5.76 11.30 -10.31
CA GLU A 81 -7.19 11.08 -10.21
C GLU A 81 -7.67 11.33 -8.76
N GLU A 82 -8.99 11.41 -8.58
CA GLU A 82 -9.57 11.49 -7.24
C GLU A 82 -9.46 10.12 -6.55
N TYR A 83 -9.03 10.11 -5.30
CA TYR A 83 -8.73 8.88 -4.57
C TYR A 83 -9.25 8.90 -3.13
N ASP A 84 -9.33 7.72 -2.51
CA ASP A 84 -9.80 7.52 -1.15
C ASP A 84 -8.84 6.59 -0.36
N THR A 85 -9.31 6.04 0.77
CA THR A 85 -8.55 5.08 1.60
C THR A 85 -8.03 3.84 0.86
N LYS A 86 -8.53 3.51 -0.34
CA LYS A 86 -8.10 2.35 -1.13
C LYS A 86 -6.66 2.45 -1.62
N VAL A 87 -6.11 3.66 -1.71
CA VAL A 87 -4.70 3.85 -2.08
C VAL A 87 -3.76 3.18 -1.08
N ASP A 88 -4.07 3.29 0.21
CA ASP A 88 -3.29 2.66 1.27
C ASP A 88 -3.46 1.13 1.27
N VAL A 89 -4.65 0.66 0.89
CA VAL A 89 -4.93 -0.78 0.73
C VAL A 89 -4.08 -1.37 -0.39
N PHE A 90 -3.94 -0.64 -1.50
CA PHE A 90 -3.06 -1.01 -2.60
C PHE A 90 -1.60 -1.11 -2.12
N SER A 91 -1.09 -0.07 -1.46
CA SER A 91 0.27 -0.04 -0.93
C SER A 91 0.53 -1.19 0.05
N PHE A 92 -0.39 -1.44 0.98
CA PHE A 92 -0.28 -2.52 1.96
C PHE A 92 -0.25 -3.91 1.31
N ALA A 93 -1.03 -4.14 0.26
CA ALA A 93 -1.01 -5.39 -0.49
C ALA A 93 0.36 -5.67 -1.12
N LEU A 94 1.02 -4.62 -1.63
CA LEU A 94 2.36 -4.74 -2.22
C LEU A 94 3.45 -4.95 -1.17
N ILE A 95 3.34 -4.33 0.01
CA ILE A 95 4.22 -4.62 1.16
C ILE A 95 4.08 -6.09 1.57
N LEU A 96 2.85 -6.61 1.69
CA LEU A 96 2.61 -8.02 2.00
C LEU A 96 3.21 -8.95 0.95
N GLN A 97 3.09 -8.60 -0.33
CA GLN A 97 3.71 -9.36 -1.40
C GLN A 97 5.23 -9.40 -1.22
N GLU A 98 5.88 -8.25 -1.05
CA GLU A 98 7.33 -8.17 -0.87
C GLU A 98 7.80 -9.04 0.30
N MET A 99 7.08 -9.02 1.42
CA MET A 99 7.40 -9.85 2.58
C MET A 99 7.34 -11.36 2.27
N ILE A 100 6.49 -11.78 1.32
CA ILE A 100 6.34 -13.19 0.93
C ILE A 100 7.35 -13.58 -0.17
N GLU A 101 7.55 -12.72 -1.17
CA GLU A 101 8.48 -12.97 -2.28
C GLU A 101 9.95 -12.75 -1.89
N GLY A 102 10.21 -11.96 -0.85
CA GLY A 102 11.55 -11.56 -0.43
C GLY A 102 12.26 -10.62 -1.41
N CYS A 103 11.53 -9.98 -2.33
CA CYS A 103 12.06 -9.00 -3.27
C CYS A 103 11.01 -7.95 -3.64
N LEU A 104 11.49 -6.81 -4.13
CA LEU A 104 10.64 -5.67 -4.50
C LEU A 104 9.57 -6.04 -5.53
N PRO A 105 8.35 -5.46 -5.42
CA PRO A 105 7.36 -5.49 -6.48
C PRO A 105 7.98 -5.04 -7.81
N PHE A 106 7.89 -5.90 -8.82
CA PHE A 106 8.50 -5.68 -10.13
C PHE A 106 10.00 -5.31 -10.07
N TYR A 107 10.80 -6.00 -9.24
CA TYR A 107 12.24 -5.71 -9.08
C TYR A 107 13.07 -5.64 -10.38
N ALA A 108 12.61 -6.28 -11.47
CA ALA A 108 13.29 -6.28 -12.76
C ALA A 108 12.90 -5.07 -13.66
N LYS A 109 11.94 -4.24 -13.24
CA LYS A 109 11.50 -3.03 -13.97
C LYS A 109 12.10 -1.78 -13.32
N GLN A 110 12.34 -0.76 -14.14
CA GLN A 110 12.74 0.57 -13.65
C GLN A 110 11.62 1.19 -12.80
N GLU A 111 12.00 1.96 -11.78
CA GLU A 111 11.11 2.51 -10.76
C GLU A 111 9.99 3.35 -11.36
N ASN A 112 10.31 4.18 -12.35
CA ASN A 112 9.38 5.08 -13.03
C ASN A 112 8.40 4.36 -13.99
N GLU A 113 8.67 3.11 -14.36
CA GLU A 113 7.79 2.31 -15.21
C GLU A 113 6.76 1.53 -14.40
N VAL A 114 7.05 1.25 -13.13
CA VAL A 114 6.19 0.42 -12.27
C VAL A 114 4.78 0.99 -12.09
N PRO A 115 4.58 2.29 -11.80
CA PRO A 115 3.23 2.87 -11.73
C PRO A 115 2.45 2.75 -13.04
N LYS A 116 3.12 2.88 -14.20
CA LYS A 116 2.50 2.72 -15.53
C LYS A 116 2.04 1.28 -15.75
N VAL A 117 2.82 0.32 -15.26
CA VAL A 117 2.49 -1.11 -15.31
C VAL A 117 1.28 -1.42 -14.41
N TYR A 118 1.16 -0.80 -13.23
CA TYR A 118 -0.05 -0.95 -12.42
C TYR A 118 -1.30 -0.41 -13.10
N ALA A 119 -1.16 0.71 -13.84
CA ALA A 119 -2.24 1.33 -14.59
C ALA A 119 -2.77 0.45 -15.75
N THR A 120 -1.98 -0.50 -16.27
CA THR A 120 -2.43 -1.49 -17.26
C THR A 120 -3.04 -2.75 -16.62
N LYS A 121 -3.25 -2.74 -15.30
CA LYS A 121 -3.74 -3.86 -14.48
C LYS A 121 -2.78 -5.06 -14.40
N GLU A 122 -1.52 -4.89 -14.79
CA GLU A 122 -0.49 -5.90 -14.50
C GLU A 122 -0.16 -5.89 -13.00
N ARG A 123 0.14 -7.05 -12.43
CA ARG A 123 0.49 -7.22 -11.01
C ARG A 123 1.81 -8.00 -10.88
N PRO A 124 2.60 -7.79 -9.82
CA PRO A 124 3.90 -8.42 -9.73
C PRO A 124 3.75 -9.94 -9.56
N PRO A 125 4.68 -10.74 -10.11
CA PRO A 125 4.51 -12.18 -10.21
C PRO A 125 4.58 -12.88 -8.85
N PHE A 126 3.75 -13.90 -8.65
CA PHE A 126 3.81 -14.77 -7.46
C PHE A 126 4.77 -15.93 -7.70
N ARG A 127 5.98 -15.87 -7.13
CA ARG A 127 7.04 -16.86 -7.37
C ARG A 127 7.22 -17.79 -6.19
N ALA A 128 6.92 -17.33 -4.98
CA ALA A 128 6.95 -18.18 -3.80
C ALA A 128 5.99 -19.37 -3.95
N PRO A 129 6.26 -20.50 -3.26
CA PRO A 129 5.34 -21.63 -3.24
C PRO A 129 3.95 -21.23 -2.72
N THR A 130 2.88 -21.79 -3.29
CA THR A 130 1.48 -21.44 -2.90
C THR A 130 1.20 -21.57 -1.40
N LYS A 131 1.89 -22.48 -0.70
CA LYS A 131 1.81 -22.64 0.76
C LYS A 131 2.27 -21.42 1.57
N CYS A 132 3.03 -20.50 0.97
CA CYS A 132 3.51 -19.29 1.62
C CYS A 132 2.45 -18.18 1.66
N TYR A 133 1.39 -18.31 0.87
CA TYR A 133 0.29 -17.35 0.84
C TYR A 133 -0.83 -17.87 1.71
N ALA A 134 -1.28 -17.03 2.64
CA ALA A 134 -2.54 -17.28 3.33
C ALA A 134 -3.69 -17.32 2.31
N HIS A 135 -4.73 -18.09 2.63
CA HIS A 135 -5.91 -18.22 1.77
C HIS A 135 -6.51 -16.85 1.44
N GLY A 136 -6.78 -16.57 0.16
CA GLY A 136 -7.35 -15.30 -0.29
C GLY A 136 -6.33 -14.18 -0.54
N LEU A 137 -5.06 -14.34 -0.12
CA LEU A 137 -4.07 -13.26 -0.21
C LEU A 137 -3.60 -13.01 -1.65
N LYS A 138 -3.47 -14.07 -2.47
CA LYS A 138 -3.16 -13.90 -3.89
C LYS A 138 -4.28 -13.16 -4.60
N GLU A 139 -5.52 -13.56 -4.33
CA GLU A 139 -6.71 -12.91 -4.86
C GLU A 139 -6.75 -11.44 -4.42
N TYR A 140 -6.45 -11.16 -3.16
CA TYR A 140 -6.37 -9.79 -2.66
C TYR A 140 -5.38 -8.93 -3.46
N VAL A 141 -4.13 -9.38 -3.61
CA VAL A 141 -3.09 -8.65 -4.37
C VAL A 141 -3.44 -8.54 -5.86
N LEU A 142 -4.15 -9.52 -6.44
CA LEU A 142 -4.58 -9.48 -7.84
C LEU A 142 -5.74 -8.49 -8.08
N HIS A 143 -6.56 -8.22 -7.07
CA HIS A 143 -7.77 -7.41 -7.21
C HIS A 143 -7.67 -6.02 -6.55
N VAL A 144 -6.54 -5.66 -5.92
CA VAL A 144 -6.33 -4.27 -5.47
C VAL A 144 -6.22 -3.34 -6.69
N SER A 145 -7.16 -2.41 -6.78
CA SER A 145 -7.27 -1.32 -7.77
C SER A 145 -8.44 -0.43 -7.42
#